data_AF-A0A8T5GVD8-F1
#
_entry.id   AF-A0A8T5GVD8-F1
#
_cell.length_a   1.000
_cell.length_b   1.000
_cell.length_c   1.000
_cell.angle_alpha   90.00
_cell.angle_beta   90.00
_cell.angle_gamma   90.00
#
_symmetry.space_group_name_H-M   'P 1'
#
loop_
_entity.id
_entity.type
_entity.pdbx_description
1 polymer ?
#
loop_
_entity_poly.entity_id
_entity_poly.type
_entity_poly.pdbx_seq_one_letter_code
_entity_poly.pdbx_strand_id
1 'polypeptide(L)'
;IVLYRKSLIHLAFAGQWKEAVELLDAQPALKSAITKRFQLYLRVSFTSTQNTNEATRLLKDFVRSTKTITQENEEGEIESIDVTYFAEDDLDMLKTYPLEHQRVLPTDPFCGRVTAAVNSLQKNRRRQRNAFDTRFTQLMQGSSPSLDELYELAKEAAQEKPVEGLMFLERAQNKGQFNVREIKRIADAEQGLFSAYKDQIPNGSRRYLRNLSLSPLVLIDTNVLIDALMDAIKQRLEVFTEASLDIGGHGHFHHVLLKRAQEGKIQLWLPKIVKQELRGIASDLEFLRGRFSGLLVPPTMLDTVFRKEVISEIVDQVLSDYSTWRPMDLQLEVESEDAENKSRVVEFFKDYTEIYEEITAMKRTRGEPARTVVDGLDVYPESPDCTIMHLALHLAKQSLGNLGTVLVATRDSDFTLVSRALEERFGFGVAKNSRALNGFLHG
;
A
#
# COMPACT_ATOMS: atom_id res chain seq x y z
N ILE A 1 -21.17 -4.06 -6.49
CA ILE A 1 -19.96 -4.93 -6.67
C ILE A 1 -19.30 -5.40 -5.36
N VAL A 2 -19.44 -4.63 -4.26
CA VAL A 2 -18.80 -4.90 -2.95
C VAL A 2 -19.08 -6.30 -2.36
N LEU A 3 -20.31 -6.81 -2.45
CA LEU A 3 -20.68 -8.11 -1.89
C LEU A 3 -19.93 -9.25 -2.60
N TYR A 4 -19.94 -9.25 -3.93
CA TYR A 4 -19.24 -10.25 -4.74
C TYR A 4 -17.72 -10.21 -4.51
N ARG A 5 -17.12 -9.03 -4.34
CA ARG A 5 -15.70 -8.89 -4.00
C ARG A 5 -15.38 -9.55 -2.65
N LYS A 6 -16.21 -9.34 -1.63
CA LYS A 6 -16.04 -10.01 -0.33
C LYS A 6 -16.19 -11.53 -0.46
N SER A 7 -17.21 -12.01 -1.16
CA SER A 7 -17.42 -13.44 -1.40
C SER A 7 -16.21 -14.07 -2.07
N LEU A 8 -15.67 -13.43 -3.10
CA LEU A 8 -14.50 -13.93 -3.84
C LEU A 8 -13.24 -14.00 -2.96
N ILE A 9 -13.03 -13.02 -2.09
CA ILE A 9 -11.96 -13.06 -1.07
C ILE A 9 -12.16 -14.23 -0.10
N HIS A 10 -13.39 -14.49 0.36
CA HIS A 10 -13.68 -15.62 1.24
C HIS A 10 -13.46 -16.97 0.57
N LEU A 11 -13.85 -17.12 -0.70
CA LEU A 11 -13.58 -18.32 -1.50
C LEU A 11 -12.08 -18.57 -1.65
N ALA A 12 -11.30 -17.51 -1.90
CA ALA A 12 -9.83 -17.58 -1.96
C ALA A 12 -9.22 -18.08 -0.64
N PHE A 13 -9.72 -17.57 0.49
CA PHE A 13 -9.27 -18.05 1.81
C PHE A 13 -9.64 -19.49 2.12
N ALA A 14 -10.75 -19.98 1.57
CA ALA A 14 -11.20 -21.36 1.72
C ALA A 14 -10.50 -22.34 0.76
N GLY A 15 -9.67 -21.85 -0.17
CA GLY A 15 -9.08 -22.69 -1.22
C GLY A 15 -10.08 -23.16 -2.28
N GLN A 16 -11.25 -22.52 -2.36
CA GLN A 16 -12.31 -22.82 -3.33
C GLN A 16 -12.02 -22.08 -4.64
N TRP A 17 -10.95 -22.50 -5.31
CA TRP A 17 -10.41 -21.81 -6.50
C TRP A 17 -11.37 -21.84 -7.69
N LYS A 18 -12.09 -22.95 -7.87
CA LYS A 18 -13.02 -23.13 -8.98
C LYS A 18 -14.16 -22.13 -8.89
N GLU A 19 -14.82 -22.08 -7.74
CA GLU A 19 -15.93 -21.18 -7.46
C GLU A 19 -15.49 -19.72 -7.52
N ALA A 20 -14.27 -19.41 -7.06
CA ALA A 20 -13.72 -18.06 -7.15
C ALA A 20 -13.48 -17.61 -8.60
N VAL A 21 -12.95 -18.49 -9.46
CA VAL A 21 -12.73 -18.19 -10.89
C VAL A 21 -14.04 -18.12 -11.66
N GLU A 22 -15.00 -19.02 -11.39
CA GLU A 22 -16.33 -18.96 -12.00
C GLU A 22 -17.06 -17.67 -11.65
N LEU A 23 -16.99 -17.23 -10.38
CA LEU A 23 -17.55 -15.95 -9.95
C LEU A 23 -16.86 -14.75 -10.64
N LEU A 24 -15.54 -14.80 -10.78
CA LEU A 24 -14.76 -13.78 -11.48
C LEU A 24 -15.14 -13.69 -12.97
N ASP A 25 -15.34 -14.83 -13.63
CA ASP A 25 -15.67 -14.89 -15.05
C ASP A 25 -17.14 -14.55 -15.33
N ALA A 26 -18.05 -14.87 -14.42
CA ALA A 26 -19.47 -14.53 -14.53
C ALA A 26 -19.77 -13.03 -14.40
N GLN A 27 -18.89 -12.26 -13.76
CA GLN A 27 -19.10 -10.85 -13.47
C GLN A 27 -17.96 -9.97 -14.02
N PRO A 28 -18.11 -9.39 -15.23
CA PRO A 28 -17.12 -8.51 -15.83
C PRO A 28 -16.70 -7.34 -14.93
N ALA A 29 -17.67 -6.73 -14.23
CA ALA A 29 -17.43 -5.65 -13.29
C ALA A 29 -16.59 -6.07 -12.05
N LEU A 30 -16.44 -7.37 -11.81
CA LEU A 30 -15.55 -7.89 -10.77
C LEU A 30 -14.10 -7.97 -11.26
N LYS A 31 -13.89 -8.15 -12.56
CA LYS A 31 -12.55 -8.20 -13.18
C LYS A 31 -11.89 -6.83 -13.18
N SER A 32 -12.63 -5.77 -13.41
CA SER A 32 -12.15 -4.39 -13.25
C SER A 32 -11.92 -4.04 -11.78
N ALA A 33 -12.77 -4.55 -10.88
CA ALA A 33 -12.78 -4.18 -9.48
C ALA A 33 -11.67 -4.81 -8.61
N ILE A 34 -10.93 -5.79 -9.13
CA ILE A 34 -9.93 -6.56 -8.37
C ILE A 34 -8.57 -6.49 -9.06
N THR A 35 -7.49 -6.46 -8.28
CA THR A 35 -6.14 -6.30 -8.80
C THR A 35 -5.71 -7.46 -9.70
N LYS A 36 -4.89 -7.14 -10.71
CA LYS A 36 -4.36 -8.12 -11.67
C LYS A 36 -3.56 -9.22 -10.95
N ARG A 37 -2.82 -8.90 -9.88
CA ARG A 37 -2.08 -9.90 -9.09
C ARG A 37 -3.02 -10.89 -8.38
N PHE A 38 -4.14 -10.42 -7.82
CA PHE A 38 -5.08 -11.33 -7.18
C PHE A 38 -5.83 -12.21 -8.21
N GLN A 39 -6.17 -11.65 -9.37
CA GLN A 39 -6.73 -12.44 -10.47
C GLN A 39 -5.74 -13.52 -10.94
N LEU A 40 -4.46 -13.18 -11.07
CA LEU A 40 -3.38 -14.12 -11.37
C LEU A 40 -3.30 -15.21 -10.30
N TYR A 41 -3.30 -14.83 -9.02
CA TYR A 41 -3.26 -15.77 -7.91
C TYR A 41 -4.38 -16.82 -8.01
N LEU A 42 -5.62 -16.38 -8.23
CA LEU A 42 -6.76 -17.30 -8.36
C LEU A 42 -6.66 -18.19 -9.59
N ARG A 43 -6.34 -17.62 -10.76
CA ARG A 43 -6.23 -18.36 -12.02
C ARG A 43 -5.12 -19.40 -11.95
N VAL A 44 -3.93 -19.03 -11.48
CA VAL A 44 -2.80 -19.96 -11.33
C VAL A 44 -3.14 -21.06 -10.33
N SER A 45 -3.78 -20.72 -9.21
CA SER A 45 -4.16 -21.70 -8.19
C SER A 45 -5.19 -22.69 -8.71
N PHE A 46 -6.20 -22.22 -9.43
CA PHE A 46 -7.19 -23.06 -10.10
C PHE A 46 -6.57 -23.92 -11.21
N THR A 47 -5.88 -23.31 -12.17
CA THR A 47 -5.28 -24.03 -13.31
C THR A 47 -4.25 -25.05 -12.83
N SER A 48 -3.54 -24.81 -11.72
CA SER A 48 -2.60 -25.79 -11.17
C SER A 48 -3.27 -27.08 -10.70
N THR A 49 -4.57 -27.09 -10.43
CA THR A 49 -5.31 -28.32 -10.09
C THR A 49 -5.60 -29.18 -11.32
N GLN A 50 -5.60 -28.58 -12.52
CA GLN A 50 -5.89 -29.24 -13.79
C GLN A 50 -4.62 -29.50 -14.62
N ASN A 51 -3.83 -28.44 -14.85
CA ASN A 51 -2.66 -28.44 -15.70
C ASN A 51 -1.55 -27.54 -15.13
N THR A 52 -0.54 -28.18 -14.56
CA THR A 52 0.59 -27.49 -13.92
C THR A 52 1.48 -26.71 -14.90
N ASN A 53 1.57 -27.17 -16.17
CA ASN A 53 2.36 -26.48 -17.20
C ASN A 53 1.67 -25.20 -17.66
N GLU A 54 0.35 -25.24 -17.82
CA GLU A 54 -0.45 -24.08 -18.18
C GLU A 54 -0.45 -23.02 -17.08
N ALA A 55 -0.57 -23.44 -15.81
CA ALA A 55 -0.44 -22.53 -14.66
C ALA A 55 0.93 -21.83 -14.63
N THR A 56 1.99 -22.56 -15.00
CA THR A 56 3.35 -22.00 -15.10
C THR A 56 3.47 -21.01 -16.27
N ARG A 57 2.75 -21.26 -17.38
CA ARG A 57 2.70 -20.35 -18.53
C ARG A 57 1.99 -19.04 -18.19
N LEU A 58 0.87 -19.09 -17.46
CA LEU A 58 0.16 -17.89 -17.00
C LEU A 58 1.06 -16.94 -16.20
N LEU A 59 1.90 -17.50 -15.32
CA LEU A 59 2.88 -16.72 -14.56
C LEU A 59 3.94 -16.05 -15.43
N LYS A 60 4.45 -16.77 -16.44
CA LYS A 60 5.42 -16.21 -17.40
C LYS A 60 4.79 -15.12 -18.26
N ASP A 61 3.57 -15.35 -18.73
CA ASP A 61 2.84 -14.39 -19.55
C ASP A 61 2.50 -13.12 -18.75
N PHE A 62 2.29 -13.23 -17.43
CA PHE A 62 2.06 -12.08 -16.56
C PHE A 62 3.28 -11.16 -16.42
N VAL A 63 4.49 -11.72 -16.35
CA VAL A 63 5.74 -10.95 -16.25
C VAL A 63 6.38 -10.68 -17.62
N ARG A 64 5.69 -11.06 -18.70
CA ARG A 64 6.14 -10.82 -20.07
C ARG A 64 6.01 -9.33 -20.38
N SER A 65 7.13 -8.72 -20.71
CA SER A 65 7.21 -7.33 -21.17
C SER A 65 7.95 -7.28 -22.52
N THR A 66 7.59 -6.36 -23.38
CA THR A 66 8.29 -6.10 -24.64
C THR A 66 9.12 -4.83 -24.48
N LYS A 67 10.43 -4.91 -24.74
CA LYS A 67 11.31 -3.75 -24.81
C LYS A 67 11.82 -3.63 -26.23
N THR A 68 11.66 -2.46 -26.82
CA THR A 68 12.27 -2.12 -28.09
C THR A 68 13.75 -1.83 -27.83
N ILE A 69 14.63 -2.67 -28.37
CA ILE A 69 16.08 -2.52 -28.27
C ILE A 69 16.59 -2.11 -29.65
N THR A 70 17.39 -1.06 -29.69
CA THR A 70 18.12 -0.67 -30.90
C THR A 70 19.33 -1.59 -31.06
N GLN A 71 19.33 -2.39 -32.12
CA GLN A 71 20.45 -3.27 -32.47
C GLN A 71 20.97 -2.87 -33.85
N GLU A 72 22.30 -2.81 -33.98
CA GLU A 72 22.97 -2.55 -35.25
C GLU A 72 23.07 -3.87 -36.02
N ASN A 73 22.49 -3.93 -37.22
CA ASN A 73 22.52 -5.11 -38.09
C ASN A 73 23.90 -5.30 -38.73
N GLU A 74 24.14 -6.45 -39.37
CA GLU A 74 25.43 -6.80 -40.01
C GLU A 74 25.87 -5.79 -41.10
N GLU A 75 24.96 -4.92 -41.56
CA GLU A 75 25.19 -3.85 -42.55
C GLU A 75 25.42 -2.46 -41.92
N GLY A 76 25.41 -2.32 -40.59
CA GLY A 76 25.65 -1.05 -39.89
C GLY A 76 24.41 -0.16 -39.72
N GLU A 77 23.21 -0.65 -40.03
CA GLU A 77 21.95 0.07 -39.83
C GLU A 77 21.35 -0.24 -38.45
N ILE A 78 20.85 0.81 -37.77
CA ILE A 78 20.23 0.70 -36.44
C ILE A 78 18.77 0.29 -36.62
N GLU A 79 18.44 -0.96 -36.35
CA GLU A 79 17.05 -1.44 -36.32
C GLU A 79 16.50 -1.50 -34.90
N SER A 80 15.24 -1.11 -34.74
CA SER A 80 14.49 -1.24 -33.49
C SER A 80 13.78 -2.60 -33.45
N ILE A 81 14.32 -3.55 -32.68
CA ILE A 81 13.74 -4.88 -32.53
C ILE A 81 12.98 -4.97 -31.20
N ASP A 82 11.73 -5.41 -31.25
CA ASP A 82 10.94 -5.70 -30.05
C ASP A 82 11.37 -7.02 -29.42
N VAL A 83 12.21 -6.93 -28.39
CA VAL A 83 12.66 -8.08 -27.62
C VAL A 83 11.67 -8.34 -26.50
N THR A 84 11.05 -9.51 -26.51
CA THR A 84 10.28 -10.00 -25.37
C THR A 84 11.24 -10.37 -24.24
N TYR A 85 11.13 -9.68 -23.11
CA TYR A 85 11.82 -10.02 -21.87
C TYR A 85 10.81 -10.39 -20.78
N PHE A 86 11.27 -11.15 -19.79
CA PHE A 86 10.47 -11.50 -18.62
C PHE A 86 11.07 -10.77 -17.42
N ALA A 87 10.24 -10.01 -16.70
CA ALA A 87 10.64 -9.38 -15.44
C ALA A 87 10.74 -10.46 -14.35
N GLU A 88 11.90 -11.12 -14.27
CA GLU A 88 12.16 -12.19 -13.30
C GLU A 88 12.02 -11.70 -11.86
N ASP A 89 12.40 -10.46 -11.59
CA ASP A 89 12.29 -9.81 -10.28
C ASP A 89 10.82 -9.71 -9.84
N ASP A 90 9.93 -9.29 -10.75
CA ASP A 90 8.50 -9.23 -10.49
C ASP A 90 7.90 -10.62 -10.26
N LEU A 91 8.43 -11.64 -10.97
CA LEU A 91 8.03 -13.03 -10.78
C LEU A 91 8.47 -13.55 -9.41
N ASP A 92 9.67 -13.20 -8.97
CA ASP A 92 10.18 -13.61 -7.67
C ASP A 92 9.40 -12.94 -6.53
N MET A 93 9.05 -11.66 -6.66
CA MET A 93 8.18 -10.96 -5.69
C MET A 93 6.82 -11.65 -5.50
N LEU A 94 6.31 -12.38 -6.50
CA LEU A 94 5.07 -13.13 -6.35
C LEU A 94 5.18 -14.27 -5.32
N LYS A 95 6.37 -14.75 -4.96
CA LYS A 95 6.53 -15.79 -3.93
C LYS A 95 6.00 -15.34 -2.56
N THR A 96 6.05 -14.04 -2.27
CA THR A 96 5.56 -13.46 -1.01
C THR A 96 4.12 -12.97 -1.08
N TYR A 97 3.51 -12.96 -2.26
CA TYR A 97 2.16 -12.45 -2.47
C TYR A 97 1.12 -13.03 -1.49
N PRO A 98 1.05 -14.36 -1.22
CA PRO A 98 0.08 -14.89 -0.26
C PRO A 98 0.28 -14.39 1.18
N LEU A 99 1.52 -14.04 1.52
CA LEU A 99 1.89 -13.50 2.82
C LEU A 99 1.60 -12.01 2.93
N GLU A 100 1.43 -11.28 1.81
CA GLU A 100 1.16 -9.84 1.81
C GLU A 100 -0.22 -9.48 2.39
N HIS A 101 -1.13 -10.43 2.51
CA HIS A 101 -2.48 -10.16 2.99
C HIS A 101 -2.54 -10.14 4.52
N GLN A 102 -3.35 -9.24 5.10
CA GLN A 102 -3.60 -9.16 6.56
C GLN A 102 -4.00 -10.52 7.16
N ARG A 103 -4.78 -11.28 6.39
CA ARG A 103 -5.00 -12.70 6.63
C ARG A 103 -4.23 -13.41 5.53
N VAL A 104 -3.32 -14.30 5.92
CA VAL A 104 -2.47 -15.05 4.98
C VAL A 104 -3.35 -15.89 4.05
N LEU A 105 -3.10 -15.78 2.75
CA LEU A 105 -3.72 -16.64 1.74
C LEU A 105 -2.99 -18.00 1.69
N PRO A 106 -3.66 -19.08 1.25
CA PRO A 106 -2.99 -20.35 1.00
C PRO A 106 -1.77 -20.18 0.07
N THR A 107 -0.61 -20.65 0.52
CA THR A 107 0.65 -20.54 -0.23
C THR A 107 0.68 -21.48 -1.41
N ASP A 108 0.21 -22.71 -1.22
CA ASP A 108 0.14 -23.73 -2.27
C ASP A 108 -1.27 -23.82 -2.87
N PRO A 109 -1.38 -24.07 -4.19
CA PRO A 109 -0.29 -24.44 -5.10
C PRO A 109 0.48 -23.25 -5.72
N PHE A 110 0.10 -22.01 -5.43
CA PHE A 110 0.62 -20.81 -6.09
C PHE A 110 2.14 -20.64 -5.99
N CYS A 111 2.70 -20.60 -4.77
CA CYS A 111 4.14 -20.41 -4.55
C CYS A 111 4.98 -21.53 -5.19
N GLY A 112 4.49 -22.77 -5.17
CA GLY A 112 5.11 -23.88 -5.88
C GLY A 112 5.15 -23.66 -7.40
N ARG A 113 4.10 -23.08 -7.99
CA ARG A 113 4.08 -22.73 -9.42
C ARG A 113 4.98 -21.55 -9.76
N VAL A 114 5.05 -20.53 -8.91
CA VAL A 114 6.00 -19.40 -9.07
C VAL A 114 7.44 -19.93 -9.10
N THR A 115 7.79 -20.82 -8.17
CA THR A 115 9.11 -21.45 -8.13
C THR A 115 9.41 -22.25 -9.40
N ALA A 116 8.42 -22.99 -9.92
CA ALA A 116 8.57 -23.72 -11.18
C ALA A 116 8.75 -22.77 -12.40
N ALA A 117 8.05 -21.63 -12.42
CA ALA A 117 8.16 -20.63 -13.48
C ALA A 117 9.55 -19.99 -13.51
N VAL A 118 10.05 -19.54 -12.35
CA VAL A 118 11.40 -18.99 -12.18
C VAL A 118 12.46 -19.99 -12.66
N ASN A 119 12.41 -21.23 -12.16
CA ASN A 119 13.34 -22.28 -12.55
C ASN A 119 13.31 -22.56 -14.06
N SER A 120 12.12 -22.50 -14.68
CA SER A 120 11.99 -22.72 -16.11
C SER A 120 12.56 -21.57 -16.96
N LEU A 121 12.44 -20.33 -16.52
CA LEU A 121 13.06 -19.18 -17.20
C LEU A 121 14.60 -19.23 -17.07
N GLN A 122 15.10 -19.56 -15.89
CA GLN A 122 16.54 -19.71 -15.63
C GLN A 122 17.17 -20.86 -16.44
N LYS A 123 16.48 -22.01 -16.59
CA LYS A 123 16.96 -23.14 -17.42
C LYS A 123 17.16 -22.78 -18.90
N ASN A 124 16.34 -21.88 -19.44
CA ASN A 124 16.49 -21.44 -20.84
C ASN A 124 17.70 -20.50 -21.03
N ARG A 125 18.17 -19.85 -19.96
CA ARG A 125 19.32 -18.93 -19.96
C ARG A 125 20.57 -19.61 -19.37
N ARG A 126 21.04 -20.69 -19.99
CA ARG A 126 22.23 -21.52 -19.62
C ARG A 126 23.59 -20.78 -19.49
N ARG A 127 23.64 -19.47 -19.25
CA ARG A 127 24.87 -18.66 -19.06
C ARG A 127 24.96 -17.84 -17.78
N GLN A 128 23.95 -17.82 -16.89
CA GLN A 128 24.15 -17.24 -15.55
C GLN A 128 24.48 -18.34 -14.54
N ARG A 129 25.78 -18.45 -14.24
CA ARG A 129 26.38 -19.54 -13.45
C ARG A 129 26.05 -19.47 -11.95
N ASN A 130 25.35 -18.44 -11.46
CA ASN A 130 25.03 -18.23 -10.03
C ASN A 130 23.69 -17.49 -9.83
N ALA A 131 22.54 -18.10 -10.14
CA ALA A 131 21.26 -17.48 -9.75
C ALA A 131 21.11 -17.55 -8.20
N PHE A 132 21.09 -16.39 -7.53
CA PHE A 132 20.96 -16.29 -6.07
C PHE A 132 19.79 -17.13 -5.52
N ASP A 133 18.68 -17.17 -6.27
CA ASP A 133 17.51 -17.98 -5.99
C ASP A 133 17.75 -19.50 -5.93
N THR A 134 18.59 -20.01 -6.84
CA THR A 134 18.94 -21.43 -6.86
C THR A 134 19.79 -21.77 -5.64
N ARG A 135 20.75 -20.91 -5.30
CA ARG A 135 21.59 -21.05 -4.09
C ARG A 135 20.73 -20.97 -2.82
N PHE A 136 19.81 -20.02 -2.74
CA PHE A 136 18.86 -19.91 -1.63
C PHE A 136 18.03 -21.18 -1.49
N THR A 137 17.46 -21.68 -2.59
CA THR A 137 16.63 -22.88 -2.57
C THR A 137 17.42 -24.10 -2.12
N GLN A 138 18.66 -24.27 -2.61
CA GLN A 138 19.55 -25.36 -2.21
C GLN A 138 19.91 -25.27 -0.72
N LEU A 139 20.26 -24.07 -0.23
CA LEU A 139 20.58 -23.84 1.17
C LEU A 139 19.40 -24.19 2.08
N MET A 140 18.19 -23.74 1.71
CA MET A 140 16.97 -23.99 2.47
C MET A 140 16.38 -25.41 2.30
N GLN A 141 16.92 -26.24 1.38
CA GLN A 141 16.56 -27.65 1.25
C GLN A 141 17.35 -28.53 2.23
N GLY A 142 18.48 -28.04 2.75
CA GLY A 142 19.27 -28.74 3.76
C GLY A 142 18.52 -28.87 5.09
N SER A 143 18.78 -29.96 5.83
CA SER A 143 18.17 -30.23 7.14
C SER A 143 18.54 -29.19 8.21
N SER A 144 19.66 -28.49 8.02
CA SER A 144 20.18 -27.44 8.89
C SER A 144 20.86 -26.35 8.03
N PRO A 145 20.09 -25.37 7.52
CA PRO A 145 20.63 -24.30 6.70
C PRO A 145 21.69 -23.48 7.46
N SER A 146 22.83 -23.22 6.82
CA SER A 146 23.93 -22.43 7.41
C SER A 146 23.57 -20.94 7.43
N LEU A 147 23.63 -20.33 8.62
CA LEU A 147 23.39 -18.88 8.79
C LEU A 147 24.44 -18.03 8.06
N ASP A 148 25.70 -18.46 8.09
CA ASP A 148 26.81 -17.69 7.50
C ASP A 148 26.69 -17.70 5.97
N GLU A 149 26.34 -18.85 5.38
CA GLU A 149 26.10 -18.94 3.94
C GLU A 149 24.86 -18.16 3.51
N LEU A 150 23.80 -18.16 4.32
CA LEU A 150 22.59 -17.36 4.06
C LEU A 150 22.92 -15.86 4.09
N TYR A 151 23.72 -15.42 5.07
CA TYR A 151 24.13 -14.03 5.18
C TYR A 151 25.00 -13.58 4.01
N GLU A 152 26.02 -14.36 3.64
CA GLU A 152 26.86 -14.03 2.48
C GLU A 152 26.06 -14.03 1.19
N LEU A 153 25.12 -14.97 1.00
CA LEU A 153 24.20 -14.97 -0.13
C LEU A 153 23.36 -13.68 -0.18
N ALA A 154 22.75 -13.30 0.95
CA ALA A 154 21.93 -12.09 1.04
C ALA A 154 22.75 -10.82 0.78
N LYS A 155 23.99 -10.78 1.27
CA LYS A 155 24.93 -9.67 1.10
C LYS A 155 25.40 -9.54 -0.35
N GLU A 156 25.76 -10.64 -1.01
CA GLU A 156 26.10 -10.65 -2.43
C GLU A 156 24.91 -10.20 -3.29
N ALA A 157 23.71 -10.73 -3.02
CA ALA A 157 22.49 -10.33 -3.73
C ALA A 157 22.16 -8.84 -3.52
N ALA A 158 22.34 -8.33 -2.28
CA ALA A 158 22.06 -6.93 -1.96
C ALA A 158 23.01 -5.94 -2.64
N GLN A 159 24.23 -6.36 -3.02
CA GLN A 159 25.14 -5.52 -3.80
C GLN A 159 24.60 -5.23 -5.20
N GLU A 160 23.93 -6.20 -5.82
CA GLU A 160 23.27 -6.00 -7.12
C GLU A 160 21.90 -5.34 -6.92
N LYS A 161 21.08 -5.89 -6.01
CA LYS A 161 19.71 -5.46 -5.75
C LYS A 161 19.39 -5.56 -4.26
N PRO A 162 19.42 -4.43 -3.53
CA PRO A 162 19.24 -4.41 -2.08
C PRO A 162 17.97 -5.11 -1.57
N VAL A 163 16.85 -4.92 -2.27
CA VAL A 163 15.56 -5.51 -1.87
C VAL A 163 15.60 -7.03 -1.95
N GLU A 164 16.14 -7.60 -3.03
CA GLU A 164 16.23 -9.07 -3.20
C GLU A 164 17.06 -9.72 -2.10
N GLY A 165 18.20 -9.12 -1.73
CA GLY A 165 19.04 -9.61 -0.63
C GLY A 165 18.30 -9.66 0.71
N LEU A 166 17.55 -8.60 1.04
CA LEU A 166 16.73 -8.56 2.26
C LEU A 166 15.58 -9.58 2.22
N MET A 167 14.95 -9.76 1.06
CA MET A 167 13.89 -10.76 0.87
C MET A 167 14.35 -12.19 1.17
N PHE A 168 15.62 -12.54 0.93
CA PHE A 168 16.13 -13.86 1.30
C PHE A 168 16.14 -14.06 2.82
N LEU A 169 16.56 -13.06 3.59
CA LEU A 169 16.58 -13.10 5.06
C LEU A 169 15.16 -13.17 5.62
N GLU A 170 14.24 -12.41 5.03
CA GLU A 170 12.84 -12.43 5.42
C GLU A 170 12.16 -13.77 5.13
N ARG A 171 12.35 -14.32 3.93
CA ARG A 171 11.84 -15.66 3.57
C ARG A 171 12.43 -16.74 4.46
N ALA A 172 13.70 -16.62 4.83
CA ALA A 172 14.36 -17.56 5.73
C ALA A 172 13.70 -17.59 7.12
N GLN A 173 13.42 -16.43 7.70
CA GLN A 173 12.69 -16.33 8.98
C GLN A 173 11.29 -16.96 8.91
N ASN A 174 10.58 -16.75 7.79
CA ASN A 174 9.22 -17.25 7.60
C ASN A 174 9.11 -18.76 7.33
N LYS A 175 10.22 -19.45 7.01
CA LYS A 175 10.22 -20.90 6.71
C LYS A 175 10.12 -21.80 7.93
N GLY A 176 10.27 -21.28 9.14
CA GLY A 176 10.15 -22.06 10.39
C GLY A 176 11.23 -23.14 10.59
N GLN A 177 12.32 -23.09 9.82
CA GLN A 177 13.45 -24.03 9.91
C GLN A 177 14.50 -23.62 10.96
N PHE A 178 14.48 -22.37 11.41
CA PHE A 178 15.45 -21.81 12.35
C PHE A 178 14.87 -21.74 13.76
N ASN A 179 15.71 -21.91 14.77
CA ASN A 179 15.33 -21.72 16.16
C ASN A 179 15.26 -20.22 16.54
N VAL A 180 14.74 -19.90 17.72
CA VAL A 180 14.54 -18.50 18.17
C VAL A 180 15.84 -17.69 18.21
N ARG A 181 16.98 -18.30 18.55
CA ARG A 181 18.28 -17.61 18.58
C ARG A 181 18.80 -17.32 17.17
N GLU A 182 18.60 -18.25 16.26
CA GLU A 182 18.97 -18.11 14.85
C GLU A 182 18.09 -17.06 14.16
N ILE A 183 16.77 -17.07 14.39
CA ILE A 183 15.84 -16.05 13.89
C ILE A 183 16.28 -14.66 14.34
N LYS A 184 16.66 -14.51 15.62
CA LYS A 184 17.18 -13.23 16.13
C LYS A 184 18.44 -12.79 15.38
N ARG A 185 19.38 -13.71 15.12
CA ARG A 185 20.59 -13.39 14.33
C ARG A 185 20.27 -13.01 12.89
N ILE A 186 19.29 -13.67 12.27
CA ILE A 186 18.83 -13.31 10.92
C ILE A 186 18.21 -11.91 10.93
N ALA A 187 17.39 -11.59 11.94
CA ALA A 187 16.81 -10.25 12.09
C ALA A 187 17.88 -9.17 12.32
N ASP A 188 18.90 -9.45 13.15
CA ASP A 188 20.02 -8.54 13.37
C ASP A 188 20.82 -8.31 12.07
N ALA A 189 21.02 -9.38 11.28
CA ALA A 189 21.65 -9.31 9.97
C ALA A 189 20.82 -8.52 8.94
N GLU A 190 19.50 -8.73 8.92
CA GLU A 190 18.56 -8.00 8.07
C GLU A 190 18.56 -6.51 8.39
N GLN A 191 18.54 -6.15 9.68
CA GLN A 191 18.63 -4.76 10.14
C GLN A 191 19.97 -4.12 9.76
N GLY A 192 21.07 -4.84 9.89
CA GLY A 192 22.41 -4.38 9.48
C GLY A 192 22.48 -4.14 7.97
N LEU A 193 21.96 -5.07 7.18
CA LEU A 193 21.93 -4.97 5.72
C LEU A 193 21.03 -3.83 5.25
N PHE A 194 19.84 -3.68 5.85
CA PHE A 194 18.95 -2.56 5.58
C PHE A 194 19.63 -1.23 5.89
N SER A 195 20.31 -1.12 7.03
CA SER A 195 21.00 0.11 7.42
C SER A 195 22.08 0.54 6.42
N ALA A 196 22.73 -0.40 5.74
CA ALA A 196 23.75 -0.13 4.73
C ALA A 196 23.15 0.35 3.39
N TYR A 197 21.96 -0.12 3.02
CA TYR A 197 21.35 0.14 1.71
C TYR A 197 20.06 0.96 1.76
N LYS A 198 19.64 1.46 2.93
CA LYS A 198 18.35 2.16 3.11
C LYS A 198 18.13 3.31 2.13
N ASP A 199 19.18 4.04 1.77
CA ASP A 199 19.07 5.20 0.86
C ASP A 199 18.89 4.78 -0.61
N GLN A 200 19.07 3.49 -0.92
CA GLN A 200 18.85 2.91 -2.26
C GLN A 200 17.53 2.16 -2.37
N ILE A 201 16.80 1.99 -1.25
CA ILE A 201 15.55 1.22 -1.21
C ILE A 201 14.34 2.17 -1.16
N PRO A 202 13.53 2.23 -2.23
CA PRO A 202 12.31 3.02 -2.25
C PRO A 202 11.34 2.57 -1.14
N ASN A 203 10.66 3.53 -0.50
CA ASN A 203 9.69 3.25 0.57
C ASN A 203 8.56 2.31 0.11
N GLY A 204 8.17 2.36 -1.16
CA GLY A 204 7.17 1.46 -1.74
C GLY A 204 7.62 -0.01 -1.79
N SER A 205 8.92 -0.27 -1.89
CA SER A 205 9.49 -1.62 -1.85
C SER A 205 9.67 -2.13 -0.41
N ARG A 206 9.76 -1.24 0.58
CA ARG A 206 9.91 -1.62 2.01
C ARG A 206 8.69 -2.36 2.56
N ARG A 207 7.55 -2.33 1.87
CA ARG A 207 6.34 -3.09 2.23
C ARG A 207 6.55 -4.60 2.26
N TYR A 208 7.51 -5.07 1.47
CA TYR A 208 7.80 -6.49 1.41
C TYR A 208 8.55 -6.93 2.65
N LEU A 209 9.30 -6.02 3.30
CA LEU A 209 10.16 -6.21 4.47
C LEU A 209 9.39 -6.13 5.79
N ARG A 210 8.61 -7.16 6.11
CA ARG A 210 7.68 -7.19 7.26
C ARG A 210 8.33 -7.50 8.60
N ASN A 211 9.47 -8.17 8.58
CA ASN A 211 10.18 -8.52 9.80
C ASN A 211 11.01 -7.34 10.33
N LEU A 212 11.29 -6.35 9.48
CA LEU A 212 11.86 -5.08 9.90
C LEU A 212 10.79 -4.19 10.53
N SER A 213 11.01 -3.80 11.78
CA SER A 213 10.12 -2.90 12.53
C SER A 213 10.29 -1.44 12.12
N LEU A 214 10.05 -1.14 10.84
CA LEU A 214 10.17 0.22 10.29
C LEU A 214 8.89 1.03 10.57
N SER A 215 9.05 2.23 11.12
CA SER A 215 7.91 3.13 11.38
C SER A 215 7.35 3.69 10.06
N PRO A 216 6.12 3.38 9.64
CA PRO A 216 5.56 3.91 8.41
C PRO A 216 5.30 5.41 8.50
N LEU A 217 5.35 6.09 7.36
CA LEU A 217 4.95 7.48 7.18
C LEU A 217 3.46 7.54 6.81
N VAL A 218 2.67 8.22 7.62
CA VAL A 218 1.22 8.35 7.44
C VAL A 218 0.88 9.78 7.05
N LEU A 219 0.43 9.96 5.80
CA LEU A 219 -0.24 11.17 5.34
C LEU A 219 -1.66 11.17 5.89
N ILE A 220 -2.03 12.22 6.61
CA ILE A 220 -3.39 12.31 7.18
C ILE A 220 -4.25 13.12 6.23
N ASP A 221 -5.41 12.56 5.91
CA ASP A 221 -6.44 13.21 5.12
C ASP A 221 -7.31 14.15 6.00
N THR A 222 -7.92 15.15 5.37
CA THR A 222 -8.77 16.17 6.00
C THR A 222 -9.92 15.53 6.76
N ASN A 223 -10.52 14.45 6.25
CA ASN A 223 -11.63 13.77 6.93
C ASN A 223 -11.25 13.15 8.30
N VAL A 224 -9.98 12.83 8.54
CA VAL A 224 -9.49 12.32 9.83
C VAL A 224 -9.19 13.49 10.77
N LEU A 225 -8.65 14.59 10.24
CA LEU A 225 -8.40 15.81 11.02
C LEU A 225 -9.67 16.51 11.47
N ILE A 226 -10.73 16.47 10.66
CA ILE A 226 -12.04 16.99 11.07
C ILE A 226 -12.52 16.25 12.33
N ASP A 227 -12.40 14.92 12.38
CA ASP A 227 -12.76 14.17 13.59
C ASP A 227 -11.92 14.60 14.80
N ALA A 228 -10.61 14.77 14.61
CA ALA A 228 -9.72 15.23 15.68
C ALA A 228 -10.09 16.64 16.17
N LEU A 229 -10.44 17.55 15.26
CA LEU A 229 -10.93 18.88 15.58
C LEU A 229 -12.25 18.81 16.35
N MET A 230 -13.20 17.99 15.90
CA MET A 230 -14.50 17.82 16.56
C MET A 230 -14.32 17.30 17.98
N ASP A 231 -13.45 16.31 18.19
CA ASP A 231 -13.19 15.75 19.50
C ASP A 231 -12.44 16.75 20.40
N ALA A 232 -11.50 17.55 19.88
CA ALA A 232 -10.86 18.62 20.63
C ALA A 232 -11.85 19.72 21.07
N ILE A 233 -12.81 20.08 20.21
CA ILE A 233 -13.89 21.01 20.57
C ILE A 233 -14.80 20.40 21.64
N LYS A 234 -15.19 19.11 21.52
CA LYS A 234 -15.98 18.42 22.55
C LYS A 234 -15.29 18.42 23.92
N GLN A 235 -13.98 18.20 23.95
CA GLN A 235 -13.19 18.26 25.19
C GLN A 235 -13.24 19.66 25.81
N ARG A 236 -13.12 20.72 25.00
CA ARG A 236 -13.23 22.13 25.47
C ARG A 236 -14.65 22.49 25.94
N LEU A 237 -15.67 21.82 25.41
CA LEU A 237 -17.06 21.96 25.86
C LEU A 237 -17.38 21.13 27.11
N GLU A 238 -16.39 20.42 27.68
CA GLU A 238 -16.55 19.50 28.83
C GLU A 238 -17.62 18.44 28.61
N VAL A 239 -17.88 18.08 27.35
CA VAL A 239 -18.83 17.02 27.00
C VAL A 239 -18.12 15.69 27.20
N PHE A 240 -18.30 15.11 28.40
CA PHE A 240 -17.84 13.76 28.69
C PHE A 240 -18.62 12.75 27.82
N THR A 241 -17.96 12.25 26.79
CA THR A 241 -18.43 11.08 26.03
C THR A 241 -17.99 9.81 26.77
N GLU A 242 -18.50 9.62 27.99
CA GLU A 242 -18.44 8.29 28.61
C GLU A 242 -19.40 7.37 27.84
N ALA A 243 -18.81 6.47 27.05
CA ALA A 243 -19.47 5.34 26.40
C ALA A 243 -20.48 5.66 25.28
N SER A 244 -20.03 6.27 24.18
CA SER A 244 -20.46 5.71 22.89
C SER A 244 -19.59 4.49 22.64
N LEU A 245 -20.12 3.29 22.92
CA LEU A 245 -19.55 2.03 22.46
C LEU A 245 -19.50 2.06 20.93
N ASP A 246 -18.40 2.56 20.37
CA ASP A 246 -18.15 2.53 18.94
C ASP A 246 -17.72 1.10 18.58
N ILE A 247 -18.71 0.23 18.43
CA ILE A 247 -18.55 -1.18 18.04
C ILE A 247 -17.78 -1.30 16.70
N GLY A 248 -17.66 -0.21 15.91
CA GLY A 248 -16.91 -0.14 14.65
C GLY A 248 -15.49 0.47 14.72
N GLY A 249 -15.11 1.13 15.82
CA GLY A 249 -13.81 1.80 15.98
C GLY A 249 -13.52 2.90 14.96
N HIS A 250 -14.55 3.52 14.39
CA HIS A 250 -14.48 4.50 13.30
C HIS A 250 -14.34 5.94 13.78
N GLY A 251 -14.92 6.31 14.94
CA GLY A 251 -14.84 7.65 15.53
C GLY A 251 -13.53 7.90 16.29
N HIS A 252 -12.81 6.86 16.68
CA HIS A 252 -11.56 6.97 17.45
C HIS A 252 -10.29 6.72 16.63
N PHE A 253 -10.39 6.64 15.29
CA PHE A 253 -9.22 6.32 14.47
C PHE A 253 -8.12 7.38 14.60
N HIS A 254 -8.48 8.66 14.67
CA HIS A 254 -7.53 9.75 14.89
C HIS A 254 -6.80 9.64 16.25
N HIS A 255 -7.47 9.18 17.32
CA HIS A 255 -6.81 8.90 18.60
C HIS A 255 -5.82 7.76 18.50
N VAL A 256 -6.15 6.70 17.75
CA VAL A 256 -5.22 5.59 17.53
C VAL A 256 -3.98 6.06 16.78
N LEU A 257 -4.15 6.89 15.74
CA LEU A 257 -3.01 7.48 15.01
C LEU A 257 -2.12 8.30 15.95
N LEU A 258 -2.70 9.22 16.72
CA LEU A 258 -1.95 10.06 17.65
C LEU A 258 -1.20 9.22 18.70
N LYS A 259 -1.87 8.24 19.31
CA LYS A 259 -1.25 7.34 20.29
C LYS A 259 -0.08 6.56 19.68
N ARG A 260 -0.24 6.01 18.47
CA ARG A 260 0.83 5.26 17.78
C ARG A 260 2.01 6.14 17.39
N ALA A 261 1.74 7.40 17.07
CA ALA A 261 2.80 8.37 16.78
C ALA A 261 3.58 8.74 18.05
N GLN A 262 2.88 8.95 19.17
CA GLN A 262 3.50 9.17 20.49
C GLN A 262 4.34 7.97 20.96
N GLU A 263 3.92 6.75 20.63
CA GLU A 263 4.69 5.52 20.86
C GLU A 263 5.90 5.36 19.90
N GLY A 264 6.11 6.28 18.95
CA GLY A 264 7.17 6.21 17.95
C GLY A 264 6.97 5.14 16.86
N LYS A 265 5.82 4.45 16.87
CA LYS A 265 5.51 3.36 15.94
C LYS A 265 5.16 3.85 14.54
N ILE A 266 4.67 5.08 14.41
CA ILE A 266 4.38 5.71 13.12
C ILE A 266 4.88 7.14 13.11
N GLN A 267 5.04 7.68 11.91
CA GLN A 267 5.34 9.07 11.67
C GLN A 267 4.17 9.73 10.95
N LEU A 268 3.69 10.86 11.46
CA LEU A 268 2.53 11.58 10.92
C LEU A 268 2.99 12.80 10.13
N TRP A 269 2.38 13.01 8.97
CA TRP A 269 2.62 14.18 8.15
C TRP A 269 1.34 14.77 7.57
N LEU A 270 1.34 16.10 7.50
CA LEU A 270 0.22 16.92 7.06
C LEU A 270 0.63 17.72 5.82
N PRO A 271 0.15 17.35 4.62
CA PRO A 271 0.35 18.13 3.40
C PRO A 271 -0.23 19.54 3.52
N LYS A 272 0.30 20.51 2.77
CA LYS A 272 -0.24 21.89 2.78
C LYS A 272 -1.72 21.94 2.39
N ILE A 273 -2.14 21.13 1.41
CA ILE A 273 -3.54 21.07 0.95
C ILE A 273 -4.49 20.74 2.12
N VAL A 274 -4.16 19.71 2.91
CA VAL A 274 -4.93 19.28 4.08
C VAL A 274 -4.97 20.38 5.17
N LYS A 275 -3.85 21.07 5.39
CA LYS A 275 -3.79 22.20 6.35
C LYS A 275 -4.68 23.36 5.91
N GLN A 276 -4.71 23.66 4.62
CA GLN A 276 -5.53 24.72 4.06
C GLN A 276 -7.02 24.37 4.15
N GLU A 277 -7.40 23.13 3.82
CA GLU A 277 -8.78 22.66 3.93
C GLU A 277 -9.28 22.69 5.36
N LEU A 278 -8.50 22.19 6.33
CA LEU A 278 -8.91 22.23 7.75
C LEU A 278 -9.13 23.67 8.23
N ARG A 279 -8.24 24.60 7.86
CA ARG A 279 -8.39 26.03 8.20
C ARG A 279 -9.59 26.67 7.50
N GLY A 280 -9.86 26.30 6.25
CA GLY A 280 -11.05 26.73 5.52
C GLY A 280 -12.33 26.29 6.21
N ILE A 281 -12.43 25.00 6.57
CA ILE A 281 -13.58 24.46 7.31
C ILE A 281 -13.73 25.13 8.67
N ALA A 282 -12.62 25.35 9.38
CA ALA A 282 -12.65 25.98 10.69
C ALA A 282 -13.04 27.47 10.67
N SER A 283 -12.92 28.13 9.52
CA SER A 283 -13.35 29.52 9.35
C SER A 283 -14.87 29.67 9.27
N ASP A 284 -15.58 28.61 8.89
CA ASP A 284 -17.05 28.57 8.87
C ASP A 284 -17.59 28.14 10.25
N LEU A 285 -17.70 29.12 11.14
CA LEU A 285 -18.16 28.92 12.51
C LEU A 285 -19.62 28.46 12.58
N GLU A 286 -20.48 28.87 11.63
CA GLU A 286 -21.88 28.45 11.60
C GLU A 286 -22.00 26.97 11.24
N PHE A 287 -21.26 26.53 10.21
CA PHE A 287 -21.18 25.13 9.85
C PHE A 287 -20.66 24.28 11.00
N LEU A 288 -19.55 24.70 11.64
CA LEU A 288 -19.00 23.99 12.79
C LEU A 288 -19.99 23.94 13.95
N ARG A 289 -20.60 25.08 14.31
CA ARG A 289 -21.59 25.17 15.41
C ARG A 289 -22.80 24.27 15.14
N GLY A 290 -23.25 24.20 13.89
CA GLY A 290 -24.34 23.32 13.47
C GLY A 290 -24.12 21.85 13.85
N ARG A 291 -22.87 21.37 13.85
CA ARG A 291 -22.51 20.00 14.25
C ARG A 291 -22.69 19.70 15.73
N PHE A 292 -22.78 20.74 16.58
CA PHE A 292 -22.92 20.64 18.04
C PHE A 292 -24.33 21.03 18.51
N SER A 293 -25.23 21.40 17.59
CA SER A 293 -26.61 21.83 17.89
C SER A 293 -27.45 20.79 18.65
N GLY A 294 -27.13 19.51 18.50
CA GLY A 294 -27.80 18.41 19.21
C GLY A 294 -27.23 18.05 20.57
N LEU A 295 -26.17 18.73 21.05
CA LEU A 295 -25.56 18.43 22.35
C LEU A 295 -26.18 19.28 23.46
N LEU A 296 -26.41 18.67 24.62
CA LEU A 296 -26.92 19.34 25.82
C LEU A 296 -25.81 20.16 26.50
N VAL A 297 -25.43 21.28 25.87
CA VAL A 297 -24.40 22.19 26.35
C VAL A 297 -25.00 23.58 26.59
N PRO A 298 -24.65 24.28 27.68
CA PRO A 298 -25.13 25.64 27.91
C PRO A 298 -24.81 26.57 26.71
N PRO A 299 -25.77 27.41 26.26
CA PRO A 299 -25.54 28.32 25.14
C PRO A 299 -24.34 29.26 25.34
N THR A 300 -24.09 29.67 26.59
CA THR A 300 -22.95 30.51 26.98
C THR A 300 -21.59 29.82 26.78
N MET A 301 -21.52 28.50 26.98
CA MET A 301 -20.31 27.71 26.71
C MET A 301 -20.06 27.60 25.20
N LEU A 302 -21.12 27.37 24.42
CA LEU A 302 -21.03 27.36 22.96
C LEU A 302 -20.52 28.70 22.42
N ASP A 303 -21.09 29.82 22.86
CA ASP A 303 -20.65 31.16 22.40
C ASP A 303 -19.22 31.51 22.88
N THR A 304 -18.70 30.82 23.90
CA THR A 304 -17.32 31.00 24.36
C THR A 304 -16.34 30.17 23.53
N VAL A 305 -16.66 28.90 23.24
CA VAL A 305 -15.79 28.00 22.48
C VAL A 305 -15.79 28.32 20.98
N PHE A 306 -16.95 28.69 20.42
CA PHE A 306 -17.09 29.04 18.99
C PHE A 306 -16.64 30.47 18.67
N ARG A 307 -15.75 31.05 19.48
CA ARG A 307 -15.04 32.29 19.13
C ARG A 307 -13.93 31.97 18.15
N LYS A 308 -13.71 32.87 17.19
CA LYS A 308 -12.71 32.69 16.13
C LYS A 308 -11.31 32.41 16.70
N GLU A 309 -10.95 33.09 17.78
CA GLU A 309 -9.65 32.96 18.43
C GLU A 309 -9.49 31.58 19.06
N VAL A 310 -10.53 31.09 19.76
CA VAL A 310 -10.51 29.79 20.44
C VAL A 310 -10.49 28.65 19.42
N ILE A 311 -11.30 28.72 18.36
CA ILE A 311 -11.27 27.72 17.28
C ILE A 311 -9.92 27.73 16.57
N SER A 312 -9.33 28.90 16.31
CA SER A 312 -7.99 28.98 15.71
C SER A 312 -6.92 28.32 16.58
N GLU A 313 -6.96 28.54 17.90
CA GLU A 313 -6.06 27.88 18.87
C GLU A 313 -6.21 26.36 18.82
N ILE A 314 -7.45 25.86 18.80
CA ILE A 314 -7.72 24.42 18.71
C ILE A 314 -7.20 23.84 17.39
N VAL A 315 -7.41 24.54 16.27
CA VAL A 315 -6.92 24.11 14.96
C VAL A 315 -5.40 24.04 14.94
N ASP A 316 -4.71 25.07 15.41
CA ASP A 316 -3.25 25.08 15.43
C ASP A 316 -2.68 24.00 16.36
N GLN A 317 -3.35 23.70 17.49
CA GLN A 317 -3.02 22.58 18.36
C GLN A 317 -3.16 21.24 17.63
N VAL A 318 -4.30 20.99 16.97
CA VAL A 318 -4.52 19.76 16.19
C VAL A 318 -3.48 19.62 15.07
N LEU A 319 -3.20 20.70 14.33
CA LEU A 319 -2.19 20.69 13.27
C LEU A 319 -0.78 20.39 13.81
N SER A 320 -0.47 20.84 15.01
CA SER A 320 0.80 20.54 15.68
C SER A 320 0.88 19.09 16.13
N ASP A 321 -0.15 18.57 16.80
CA ASP A 321 -0.18 17.22 17.38
C ASP A 321 -0.10 16.13 16.31
N TYR A 322 -0.70 16.37 15.14
CA TYR A 322 -0.74 15.44 14.02
C TYR A 322 0.41 15.60 13.02
N SER A 323 1.46 16.36 13.36
CA SER A 323 2.62 16.60 12.49
C SER A 323 3.94 16.22 13.16
N THR A 324 4.18 14.91 13.34
CA THR A 324 5.42 14.41 13.99
C THR A 324 6.62 14.35 13.06
N TRP A 325 6.40 14.22 11.75
CA TRP A 325 7.46 14.19 10.76
C TRP A 325 7.55 15.50 9.99
N ARG A 326 8.79 15.94 9.74
CA ARG A 326 9.08 17.11 8.93
C ARG A 326 10.03 16.70 7.82
N PRO A 327 9.65 16.91 6.56
CA PRO A 327 10.56 16.66 5.45
C PRO A 327 11.75 17.62 5.54
N MET A 328 12.95 17.12 5.24
CA MET A 328 14.13 17.97 5.08
C MET A 328 14.06 18.77 3.78
N ASP A 329 13.50 18.14 2.74
CA ASP A 329 13.26 18.80 1.47
C ASP A 329 11.92 19.57 1.49
N LEU A 330 12.02 20.87 1.28
CA LEU A 330 10.88 21.79 1.25
C LEU A 330 10.14 21.76 -0.10
N GLN A 331 10.73 21.13 -1.13
CA GLN A 331 10.20 21.05 -2.49
C GLN A 331 9.40 19.78 -2.77
N LEU A 332 9.41 18.77 -1.88
CA LEU A 332 8.66 17.51 -2.04
C LEU A 332 7.24 17.65 -2.57
N GLU A 333 6.47 18.62 -2.06
CA GLU A 333 5.09 18.83 -2.53
C GLU A 333 5.05 19.35 -3.97
N VAL A 334 5.98 20.22 -4.36
CA VAL A 334 6.10 20.74 -5.73
C VAL A 334 6.60 19.64 -6.68
N GLU A 335 7.57 18.85 -6.24
CA GLU A 335 8.11 17.73 -7.04
C GLU A 335 7.10 16.58 -7.19
N SER A 336 6.16 16.46 -6.27
CA SER A 336 5.08 15.47 -6.39
C SER A 336 4.18 15.73 -7.60
N GLU A 337 4.11 16.98 -8.06
CA GLU A 337 3.33 17.42 -9.20
C GLU A 337 3.98 17.20 -10.57
N ASP A 338 5.04 16.38 -10.62
CA ASP A 338 5.69 15.98 -11.86
C ASP A 338 4.71 15.34 -12.88
N ALA A 339 4.98 15.58 -14.16
CA ALA A 339 4.14 15.16 -15.28
C ALA A 339 4.05 13.63 -15.40
N GLU A 340 5.11 12.89 -15.06
CA GLU A 340 5.09 11.42 -15.09
C GLU A 340 4.12 10.89 -14.02
N ASN A 341 4.19 11.41 -12.79
CA ASN A 341 3.32 11.00 -11.69
C ASN A 341 1.86 11.30 -12.00
N LYS A 342 1.56 12.49 -12.54
CA LYS A 342 0.21 12.86 -12.99
C LYS A 342 -0.31 11.91 -14.06
N SER A 343 0.50 11.60 -15.07
CA SER A 343 0.12 10.66 -16.14
C SER A 343 -0.17 9.27 -15.59
N ARG A 344 0.64 8.78 -14.64
CA ARG A 344 0.44 7.46 -14.01
C ARG A 344 -0.85 7.38 -13.19
N VAL A 345 -1.21 8.44 -12.47
CA VAL A 345 -2.48 8.51 -11.73
C VAL A 345 -3.67 8.59 -12.69
N VAL A 346 -3.57 9.35 -13.77
CA VAL A 346 -4.60 9.41 -14.83
C VAL A 346 -4.80 8.04 -15.49
N GLU A 347 -3.73 7.31 -15.81
CA GLU A 347 -3.83 5.96 -16.35
C GLU A 347 -4.49 4.99 -15.35
N PHE A 348 -4.19 5.15 -14.06
CA PHE A 348 -4.86 4.40 -13.00
C PHE A 348 -6.35 4.69 -12.92
N PHE A 349 -6.76 5.95 -13.05
CA PHE A 349 -8.17 6.31 -13.10
C PHE A 349 -8.88 5.62 -14.26
N LYS A 350 -8.28 5.60 -15.45
CA LYS A 350 -8.83 4.92 -16.62
C LYS A 350 -9.03 3.42 -16.37
N ASP A 351 -8.03 2.75 -15.81
CA ASP A 351 -8.09 1.32 -15.50
C ASP A 351 -9.18 0.93 -14.48
N TYR A 352 -9.52 1.85 -13.57
CA TYR A 352 -10.50 1.62 -12.50
C TYR A 352 -11.78 2.47 -12.66
N THR A 353 -12.09 2.93 -13.88
CA THR A 353 -13.23 3.81 -14.17
C THR A 353 -14.55 3.24 -13.65
N GLU A 354 -14.81 1.95 -13.84
CA GLU A 354 -16.05 1.31 -13.38
C GLU A 354 -16.25 1.40 -11.85
N ILE A 355 -15.16 1.37 -11.07
CA ILE A 355 -15.24 1.55 -9.61
C ILE A 355 -15.58 3.01 -9.29
N TYR A 356 -14.93 3.96 -9.95
CA TYR A 356 -15.17 5.39 -9.74
C TYR A 356 -16.57 5.82 -10.17
N GLU A 357 -17.14 5.20 -11.20
CA GLU A 357 -18.55 5.34 -11.57
C GLU A 357 -19.49 4.87 -10.44
N GLU A 358 -19.24 3.69 -9.85
CA GLU A 358 -20.03 3.18 -8.72
C GLU A 358 -19.90 4.10 -7.49
N ILE A 359 -18.68 4.57 -7.17
CA ILE A 359 -18.46 5.52 -6.07
C ILE A 359 -19.23 6.81 -6.33
N THR A 360 -19.15 7.35 -7.55
CA THR A 360 -19.80 8.61 -7.91
C THR A 360 -21.32 8.46 -7.88
N ALA A 361 -21.87 7.36 -8.39
CA ALA A 361 -23.28 7.05 -8.26
C ALA A 361 -23.71 6.97 -6.79
N MET A 362 -22.92 6.34 -5.92
CA MET A 362 -23.17 6.31 -4.48
C MET A 362 -23.12 7.71 -3.84
N LYS A 363 -22.12 8.54 -4.18
CA LYS A 363 -22.01 9.91 -3.66
C LYS A 363 -23.21 10.77 -4.11
N ARG A 364 -23.64 10.64 -5.37
CA ARG A 364 -24.82 11.32 -5.94
C ARG A 364 -26.12 11.05 -5.20
N THR A 365 -26.28 9.90 -4.56
CA THR A 365 -27.47 9.63 -3.71
C THR A 365 -27.58 10.57 -2.51
N ARG A 366 -26.48 11.22 -2.11
CA ARG A 366 -26.39 12.11 -0.94
C ARG A 366 -26.25 13.59 -1.32
N GLY A 367 -26.14 13.91 -2.60
CA GLY A 367 -25.90 15.25 -3.14
C GLY A 367 -24.93 15.21 -4.33
N GLU A 368 -24.81 16.29 -5.10
CA GLU A 368 -23.86 16.34 -6.23
C GLU A 368 -22.42 16.44 -5.71
N PRO A 369 -21.58 15.41 -5.90
CA PRO A 369 -20.19 15.46 -5.46
C PRO A 369 -19.35 16.34 -6.40
N ALA A 370 -18.32 17.01 -5.88
CA ALA A 370 -17.29 17.54 -6.74
C ALA A 370 -16.48 16.36 -7.31
N ARG A 371 -16.21 16.40 -8.61
CA ARG A 371 -15.49 15.36 -9.35
C ARG A 371 -14.54 16.02 -10.34
N THR A 372 -13.48 15.30 -10.69
CA THR A 372 -12.55 15.75 -11.74
C THR A 372 -12.89 15.08 -13.06
N VAL A 373 -12.75 15.87 -14.14
CA VAL A 373 -13.02 15.41 -15.50
C VAL A 373 -11.74 14.91 -16.14
N VAL A 374 -11.73 13.63 -16.52
CA VAL A 374 -10.65 13.03 -17.31
C VAL A 374 -11.30 12.36 -18.53
N ASP A 375 -10.78 12.64 -19.72
CA ASP A 375 -11.33 12.14 -21.00
C ASP A 375 -12.86 12.37 -21.17
N GLY A 376 -13.39 13.45 -20.59
CA GLY A 376 -14.82 13.80 -20.65
C GLY A 376 -15.70 13.06 -19.65
N LEU A 377 -15.14 12.22 -18.77
CA LEU A 377 -15.86 11.54 -17.70
C LEU A 377 -15.68 12.27 -16.36
N ASP A 378 -16.78 12.65 -15.73
CA ASP A 378 -16.83 13.39 -14.46
C ASP A 378 -17.14 12.44 -13.28
N VAL A 379 -16.20 11.54 -13.01
CA VAL A 379 -16.38 10.46 -12.02
C VAL A 379 -15.19 10.29 -11.09
N TYR A 380 -14.10 11.01 -11.33
CA TYR A 380 -12.82 10.80 -10.66
C TYR A 380 -12.65 11.64 -9.40
N PRO A 381 -11.73 11.27 -8.49
CA PRO A 381 -11.55 11.94 -7.20
C PRO A 381 -11.37 13.46 -7.30
N GLU A 382 -11.66 14.18 -6.23
CA GLU A 382 -11.53 15.63 -6.21
C GLU A 382 -10.07 16.08 -6.37
N SER A 383 -9.83 17.34 -6.74
CA SER A 383 -8.47 17.86 -6.92
C SER A 383 -7.59 17.70 -5.66
N PRO A 384 -8.09 17.91 -4.43
CA PRO A 384 -7.31 17.66 -3.21
C PRO A 384 -6.92 16.19 -3.05
N ASP A 385 -7.85 15.26 -3.29
CA ASP A 385 -7.58 13.82 -3.24
C ASP A 385 -6.53 13.41 -4.27
N CYS A 386 -6.63 13.91 -5.50
CA CYS A 386 -5.64 13.69 -6.54
C CYS A 386 -4.26 14.17 -6.10
N THR A 387 -4.18 15.32 -5.43
CA THR A 387 -2.92 15.88 -4.91
C THR A 387 -2.31 14.96 -3.85
N ILE A 388 -3.12 14.44 -2.92
CA ILE A 388 -2.67 13.46 -1.92
C ILE A 388 -2.17 12.17 -2.60
N MET A 389 -2.85 11.70 -3.65
CA MET A 389 -2.40 10.52 -4.42
C MET A 389 -1.05 10.74 -5.10
N HIS A 390 -0.84 11.89 -5.77
CA HIS A 390 0.44 12.24 -6.38
C HIS A 390 1.56 12.29 -5.34
N LEU A 391 1.27 12.88 -4.19
CA LEU A 391 2.21 13.03 -3.10
C LEU A 391 2.60 11.68 -2.46
N ALA A 392 1.62 10.82 -2.21
CA ALA A 392 1.86 9.48 -1.69
C ALA A 392 2.67 8.62 -2.69
N LEU A 393 2.36 8.71 -3.99
CA LEU A 393 3.14 8.08 -5.05
C LEU A 393 4.58 8.58 -5.07
N HIS A 394 4.78 9.90 -5.03
CA HIS A 394 6.11 10.49 -5.03
C HIS A 394 6.92 10.00 -3.82
N LEU A 395 6.36 10.08 -2.61
CA LEU A 395 7.02 9.60 -1.39
C LEU A 395 7.33 8.10 -1.42
N ALA A 396 6.47 7.28 -2.04
CA ALA A 396 6.72 5.85 -2.18
C ALA A 396 7.89 5.54 -3.12
N LYS A 397 8.17 6.40 -4.11
CA LYS A 397 9.34 6.29 -4.98
C LYS A 397 10.65 6.72 -4.29
N GLN A 398 10.58 7.55 -3.26
CA GLN A 398 11.76 8.06 -2.54
C GLN A 398 12.35 7.01 -1.57
N SER A 399 13.59 7.24 -1.14
CA SER A 399 14.27 6.44 -0.11
C SER A 399 14.40 7.26 1.19
N LEU A 400 13.32 7.36 1.94
CA LEU A 400 13.21 8.22 3.13
C LEU A 400 13.84 7.55 4.37
N GLY A 401 15.17 7.49 4.41
CA GLY A 401 15.96 7.16 5.61
C GLY A 401 15.46 5.92 6.36
N ASN A 402 15.02 6.09 7.62
CA ASN A 402 14.53 5.00 8.47
C ASN A 402 13.01 4.77 8.39
N LEU A 403 12.28 5.45 7.50
CA LEU A 403 10.83 5.30 7.39
C LEU A 403 10.46 3.98 6.72
N GLY A 404 9.37 3.37 7.16
CA GLY A 404 8.81 2.17 6.53
C GLY A 404 8.03 2.49 5.26
N THR A 405 6.85 1.90 5.15
CA THR A 405 5.94 2.17 4.04
C THR A 405 5.29 3.55 4.15
N VAL A 406 4.81 4.06 3.02
CA VAL A 406 3.98 5.27 2.97
C VAL A 406 2.51 4.86 3.02
N LEU A 407 1.72 5.52 3.85
CA LEU A 407 0.30 5.25 4.06
C LEU A 407 -0.52 6.53 3.97
N VAL A 408 -1.73 6.44 3.41
CA VAL A 408 -2.73 7.52 3.50
C VAL A 408 -3.80 7.11 4.52
N ALA A 409 -3.96 7.90 5.58
CA ALA A 409 -5.01 7.73 6.57
C ALA A 409 -6.27 8.49 6.14
N THR A 410 -7.23 7.77 5.58
CA THR A 410 -8.46 8.34 5.00
C THR A 410 -9.62 7.35 5.10
N ARG A 411 -10.83 7.89 5.21
CA ARG A 411 -12.09 7.13 5.12
C ARG A 411 -12.79 7.28 3.77
N ASP A 412 -12.26 8.09 2.85
CA ASP A 412 -12.91 8.30 1.56
C ASP A 412 -12.91 7.00 0.73
N SER A 413 -14.07 6.70 0.16
CA SER A 413 -14.26 5.67 -0.86
C SER A 413 -13.28 5.76 -2.02
N ASP A 414 -12.88 6.97 -2.43
CA ASP A 414 -11.97 7.23 -3.55
C ASP A 414 -10.58 6.62 -3.31
N PHE A 415 -10.17 6.43 -2.05
CA PHE A 415 -8.97 5.68 -1.70
C PHE A 415 -9.28 4.27 -1.22
N THR A 416 -10.32 4.11 -0.40
CA THR A 416 -10.54 2.87 0.36
C THR A 416 -11.07 1.71 -0.48
N LEU A 417 -11.80 1.96 -1.57
CA LEU A 417 -12.25 0.89 -2.48
C LEU A 417 -11.12 0.40 -3.39
N VAL A 418 -10.20 1.28 -3.76
CA VAL A 418 -9.05 0.97 -4.63
C VAL A 418 -7.74 0.78 -3.85
N SER A 419 -7.80 0.69 -2.52
CA SER A 419 -6.62 0.70 -1.64
C SER A 419 -5.54 -0.31 -2.04
N ARG A 420 -5.95 -1.55 -2.37
CA ARG A 420 -5.02 -2.60 -2.79
C ARG A 420 -4.40 -2.33 -4.16
N ALA A 421 -5.17 -1.71 -5.06
CA ALA A 421 -4.67 -1.34 -6.38
C ALA A 421 -3.66 -0.20 -6.30
N LEU A 422 -3.90 0.79 -5.43
CA LEU A 422 -2.95 1.86 -5.11
C LEU A 422 -1.66 1.28 -4.53
N GLU A 423 -1.80 0.36 -3.57
CA GLU A 423 -0.66 -0.34 -2.99
C GLU A 423 0.15 -1.04 -4.07
N GLU A 424 -0.47 -1.92 -4.87
CA GLU A 424 0.23 -2.72 -5.88
C GLU A 424 0.90 -1.87 -6.97
N ARG A 425 0.26 -0.80 -7.45
CA ARG A 425 0.76 0.01 -8.58
C ARG A 425 1.71 1.13 -8.16
N PHE A 426 1.48 1.73 -7.00
CA PHE A 426 2.17 2.94 -6.55
C PHE A 426 3.01 2.73 -5.29
N GLY A 427 2.86 1.60 -4.59
CA GLY A 427 3.69 1.24 -3.45
C GLY A 427 3.26 1.88 -2.12
N PHE A 428 2.18 2.66 -2.07
CA PHE A 428 1.65 3.22 -0.82
C PHE A 428 0.35 2.56 -0.39
N GLY A 429 0.16 2.39 0.92
CA GLY A 429 -1.03 1.77 1.50
C GLY A 429 -2.11 2.79 1.88
N VAL A 430 -3.29 2.29 2.24
CA VAL A 430 -4.40 3.11 2.76
C VAL A 430 -4.88 2.53 4.10
N ALA A 431 -4.94 3.38 5.12
CA ALA A 431 -5.39 3.02 6.47
C ALA A 431 -6.71 3.72 6.80
N LYS A 432 -7.82 2.99 6.74
CA LYS A 432 -9.16 3.54 7.03
C LYS A 432 -9.62 3.42 8.48
N ASN A 433 -8.94 2.60 9.26
CA ASN A 433 -9.22 2.33 10.66
C ASN A 433 -8.00 1.69 11.34
N SER A 434 -8.11 1.49 12.66
CA SER A 434 -7.06 0.87 13.48
C SER A 434 -6.66 -0.52 13.01
N ARG A 435 -7.62 -1.33 12.55
CA ARG A 435 -7.36 -2.68 12.01
C ARG A 435 -6.51 -2.62 10.73
N ALA A 436 -6.82 -1.69 9.83
CA ALA A 436 -6.04 -1.48 8.61
C ALA A 436 -4.62 -1.01 8.94
N LEU A 437 -4.48 -0.04 9.85
CA LEU A 437 -3.19 0.47 10.32
C LEU A 437 -2.32 -0.64 10.92
N ASN A 438 -2.89 -1.49 11.79
CA ASN A 438 -2.14 -2.58 12.43
C ASN A 438 -1.57 -3.58 11.41
N GLY A 439 -2.19 -3.71 10.23
CA GLY A 439 -1.65 -4.53 9.13
C GLY A 439 -0.40 -3.94 8.46
N PHE A 440 0.06 -2.76 8.87
CA PHE A 440 1.30 -2.14 8.41
C PHE A 440 2.33 -1.94 9.53
N LEU A 441 1.98 -2.22 10.78
CA LEU A 441 2.87 -2.09 11.94
C LEU A 441 3.57 -3.40 12.28
N HIS A 442 3.89 -4.21 11.27
CA HIS A 442 4.49 -5.52 11.47
C HIS A 442 5.89 -5.39 12.08
N GLY A 443 6.09 -6.14 13.16
CA GLY A 443 7.21 -6.14 14.09
C GLY A 443 6.85 -7.01 15.30
#